data_AF-A0A7S1ASW4-F1
#
_entry.id   AF-A0A7S1ASW4-F1
#
_cell.length_a   1.000
_cell.length_b   1.000
_cell.length_c   1.000
_cell.angle_alpha   90.00
_cell.angle_beta   90.00
_cell.angle_gamma   90.00
#
_symmetry.space_group_name_H-M   'P 1'
#
loop_
_entity.id
_entity.type
_entity.pdbx_description
1 polymer ?
#
loop_
_entity_poly.entity_id
_entity_poly.type
_entity_poly.pdbx_seq_one_letter_code
_entity_poly.pdbx_strand_id
1 'polypeptide(L)'
;MASSKRSAPQNPSKAKVARSDHGYGDDLSETVYRQRLLEQGKYCDLKPGSRSLDGCLKDPPALPPLAIIREKSGRDPRLDAGSLYFADFPEFRPNLTPKEVLLRGSFGGTYFRDIVSAVTGERHVGKEVIQQFPADWFAGLDLDTQVVSSVYDKNVNRFKVACGGSLGQWETSGWIAGIDPYGWFQWYCHFYLGRRSTDDERQVSRWLRGQGSKGRWRLQLAKKCVDSHARHDDVRISPVIRQTCQHWAYELTAADLAAYECS
;
A
#
# COMPACT_ATOMS: atom_id res chain seq x y z
N MET A 1 -58.94 -33.29 -6.05
CA MET A 1 -57.59 -33.73 -5.67
C MET A 1 -56.58 -32.72 -6.20
N ALA A 2 -55.68 -32.29 -5.32
CA ALA A 2 -54.68 -31.27 -5.56
C ALA A 2 -53.49 -31.78 -6.40
N SER A 3 -52.84 -30.86 -7.12
CA SER A 3 -51.40 -30.81 -7.44
C SER A 3 -51.18 -29.66 -8.42
N SER A 4 -51.01 -28.43 -7.95
CA SER A 4 -49.76 -27.82 -7.47
C SER A 4 -48.73 -27.60 -8.59
N LYS A 5 -48.71 -26.37 -9.10
CA LYS A 5 -47.72 -25.79 -10.01
C LYS A 5 -46.37 -25.71 -9.29
N ARG A 6 -45.30 -26.25 -9.88
CA ARG A 6 -43.93 -25.90 -9.49
C ARG A 6 -43.34 -24.96 -10.52
N SER A 7 -43.31 -23.68 -10.16
CA SER A 7 -42.53 -22.65 -10.83
C SER A 7 -41.05 -22.84 -10.45
N ALA A 8 -40.16 -22.89 -11.44
CA ALA A 8 -38.72 -22.83 -11.21
C ALA A 8 -38.32 -21.41 -10.77
N PRO A 9 -37.38 -21.23 -9.83
CA PRO A 9 -36.92 -19.90 -9.44
C PRO A 9 -36.05 -19.31 -10.54
N GLN A 10 -36.49 -18.17 -11.08
CA GLN A 10 -35.65 -17.31 -11.91
C GLN A 10 -34.56 -16.70 -11.03
N ASN A 11 -33.31 -17.06 -11.29
CA ASN A 11 -32.15 -16.37 -10.75
C ASN A 11 -32.09 -14.97 -11.38
N PRO A 12 -32.10 -13.87 -10.60
CA PRO A 12 -31.91 -12.55 -11.18
C PRO A 12 -30.46 -12.43 -11.65
N SER A 13 -30.30 -12.15 -12.95
CA SER A 13 -29.01 -11.90 -13.58
C SER A 13 -28.28 -10.78 -12.82
N LYS A 14 -27.08 -11.06 -12.31
CA LYS A 14 -26.13 -10.02 -11.91
C LYS A 14 -25.81 -9.20 -13.17
N ALA A 15 -26.39 -8.02 -13.28
CA ALA A 15 -25.94 -7.02 -14.25
C ALA A 15 -24.47 -6.72 -13.93
N LYS A 16 -23.56 -7.12 -14.82
CA LYS A 16 -22.18 -6.63 -14.78
C LYS A 16 -22.23 -5.15 -15.12
N VAL A 17 -22.13 -4.30 -14.09
CA VAL A 17 -21.80 -2.89 -14.29
C VAL A 17 -20.47 -2.86 -15.03
N ALA A 18 -20.45 -2.23 -16.21
CA ALA A 18 -19.22 -2.06 -16.99
C ALA A 18 -18.23 -1.26 -16.13
N ARG A 19 -17.13 -1.90 -15.73
CA ARG A 19 -16.03 -1.20 -15.05
C ARG A 19 -15.41 -0.25 -16.06
N SER A 20 -15.32 1.03 -15.73
CA SER A 20 -14.57 1.98 -16.54
C SER A 20 -13.09 1.59 -16.55
N ASP A 21 -12.40 1.82 -17.68
CA ASP A 21 -10.97 1.50 -17.84
C ASP A 21 -10.06 2.26 -16.84
N HIS A 22 -10.62 3.25 -16.13
CA HIS A 22 -9.94 4.14 -15.19
C HIS A 22 -10.11 3.73 -13.72
N GLY A 23 -10.96 2.74 -13.42
CA GLY A 23 -11.16 2.22 -12.06
C GLY A 23 -12.14 3.00 -11.16
N TYR A 24 -12.82 4.04 -11.66
CA TYR A 24 -13.73 4.90 -10.87
C TYR A 24 -15.22 4.64 -11.07
N GLY A 25 -15.62 3.91 -12.12
CA GLY A 25 -17.02 3.77 -12.52
C GLY A 25 -17.64 5.04 -13.10
N ASP A 26 -17.38 6.22 -12.50
CA ASP A 26 -17.98 7.53 -12.83
C ASP A 26 -16.94 8.68 -12.85
N ASP A 27 -17.30 9.83 -13.45
CA ASP A 27 -16.57 11.11 -13.40
C ASP A 27 -16.57 11.68 -11.97
N LEU A 28 -15.56 11.32 -11.17
CA LEU A 28 -15.47 11.69 -9.75
C LEU A 28 -15.13 13.18 -9.57
N SER A 29 -16.14 14.01 -9.27
CA SER A 29 -15.95 15.42 -8.92
C SER A 29 -15.50 15.60 -7.46
N GLU A 30 -14.89 16.75 -7.14
CA GLU A 30 -14.45 17.08 -5.77
C GLU A 30 -15.61 17.02 -4.77
N THR A 31 -16.78 17.54 -5.14
CA THR A 31 -17.98 17.52 -4.28
C THR A 31 -18.44 16.10 -3.97
N VAL A 32 -18.52 15.25 -5.00
CA VAL A 32 -18.92 13.84 -4.82
C VAL A 32 -17.87 13.10 -3.98
N TYR A 33 -16.59 13.35 -4.22
CA TYR A 33 -15.51 12.70 -3.47
C TYR A 33 -15.50 13.11 -1.99
N ARG A 34 -15.62 14.40 -1.71
CA ARG A 34 -15.73 14.92 -0.34
C ARG A 34 -16.94 14.34 0.39
N GLN A 35 -18.08 14.23 -0.29
CA GLN A 35 -19.28 13.62 0.28
C GLN A 35 -19.06 12.14 0.63
N ARG A 36 -18.44 11.34 -0.26
CA ARG A 36 -18.07 9.95 0.02
C ARG A 36 -17.15 9.84 1.24
N LEU A 37 -16.13 10.69 1.34
CA LEU A 37 -15.21 10.72 2.47
C LEU A 37 -15.93 11.02 3.81
N LEU A 38 -16.88 11.95 3.79
CA LEU A 38 -17.71 12.30 4.95
C LEU A 38 -18.63 11.14 5.37
N GLU A 39 -19.37 10.57 4.42
CA GLU A 39 -20.30 9.46 4.67
C GLU A 39 -19.60 8.20 5.20
N GLN A 40 -18.37 7.96 4.74
CA GLN A 40 -17.53 6.86 5.20
C GLN A 40 -16.75 7.18 6.48
N GLY A 41 -16.93 8.36 7.07
CA GLY A 41 -16.29 8.75 8.32
C GLY A 41 -14.77 8.94 8.24
N LYS A 42 -14.21 9.13 7.03
CA LYS A 42 -12.75 9.19 6.79
C LYS A 42 -12.07 10.37 7.47
N TYR A 43 -12.82 11.44 7.70
CA TYR A 43 -12.34 12.61 8.46
C TYR A 43 -12.25 12.37 9.98
N CYS A 44 -12.76 11.23 10.46
CA CYS A 44 -12.68 10.81 11.85
C CYS A 44 -11.67 9.66 12.05
N ASP A 45 -10.93 9.29 11.00
CA ASP A 45 -9.95 8.21 11.07
C ASP A 45 -8.87 8.54 12.12
N LEU A 46 -8.51 7.52 12.90
CA LEU A 46 -7.44 7.59 13.88
C LEU A 46 -6.11 7.22 13.24
N LYS A 47 -5.03 7.78 13.77
CA LYS A 47 -3.68 7.39 13.39
C LYS A 47 -3.47 5.89 13.70
N PRO A 48 -2.88 5.09 12.80
CA PRO A 48 -2.64 3.67 13.03
C PRO A 48 -1.95 3.39 14.36
N GLY A 49 -2.51 2.46 15.15
CA GLY A 49 -1.99 2.09 16.47
C GLY A 49 -2.12 3.19 17.55
N SER A 50 -2.94 4.22 17.31
CA SER A 50 -3.22 5.31 18.24
C SER A 50 -4.73 5.49 18.47
N ARG A 51 -5.08 6.19 19.56
CA ARG A 51 -6.44 6.68 19.83
C ARG A 51 -6.66 8.13 19.39
N SER A 52 -5.61 8.77 18.88
CA SER A 52 -5.67 10.16 18.40
C SER A 52 -6.17 10.22 16.95
N LEU A 53 -6.96 11.24 16.64
CA LEU A 53 -7.32 11.59 15.27
C LEU A 53 -6.07 11.74 14.40
N ASP A 54 -6.17 11.36 13.13
CA ASP A 54 -5.11 11.58 12.17
C ASP A 54 -5.03 13.08 11.79
N GLY A 55 -4.03 13.78 12.32
CA GLY A 55 -3.85 15.22 12.08
C GLY A 55 -3.38 15.60 10.68
N CYS A 56 -3.28 14.65 9.75
CA CYS A 56 -2.80 14.89 8.38
C CYS A 56 -3.91 14.76 7.31
N LEU A 57 -5.18 14.68 7.72
CA LEU A 57 -6.34 14.68 6.84
C LEU A 57 -6.47 16.03 6.09
N LYS A 58 -6.86 15.99 4.81
CA LYS A 58 -7.01 17.20 3.98
C LYS A 58 -8.47 17.52 3.67
N ASP A 59 -8.86 18.77 3.90
CA ASP A 59 -10.16 19.33 3.52
C ASP A 59 -9.95 20.76 2.95
N PRO A 60 -10.23 21.03 1.66
CA PRO A 60 -10.78 20.09 0.66
C PRO A 60 -9.82 18.94 0.34
N PRO A 61 -10.35 17.76 -0.04
CA PRO A 61 -9.53 16.61 -0.39
C PRO A 61 -8.87 16.81 -1.77
N ALA A 62 -7.67 16.25 -1.96
CA ALA A 62 -7.09 16.12 -3.29
C ALA A 62 -7.74 14.95 -4.03
N LEU A 63 -8.16 15.18 -5.27
CA LEU A 63 -8.74 14.12 -6.11
C LEU A 63 -7.72 12.99 -6.35
N PRO A 64 -8.19 11.73 -6.40
CA PRO A 64 -7.33 10.61 -6.75
C PRO A 64 -6.86 10.72 -8.21
N PRO A 65 -5.63 10.28 -8.53
CA PRO A 65 -5.09 10.38 -9.88
C PRO A 65 -5.80 9.40 -10.82
N LEU A 66 -6.10 9.84 -12.05
CA LEU A 66 -6.58 8.92 -13.08
C LEU A 66 -5.46 7.92 -13.45
N ALA A 67 -5.77 6.64 -13.37
CA ALA A 67 -4.81 5.58 -13.61
C ALA A 67 -5.42 4.50 -14.51
N ILE A 68 -4.71 4.16 -15.58
CA ILE A 68 -5.12 3.15 -16.56
C ILE A 68 -4.05 2.07 -16.60
N ILE A 69 -4.48 0.82 -16.59
CA ILE A 69 -3.58 -0.33 -16.74
C ILE A 69 -3.11 -0.38 -18.19
N ARG A 70 -1.78 -0.45 -18.39
CA ARG A 70 -1.17 -0.63 -19.70
C ARG A 70 -1.07 -2.13 -20.02
N GLU A 71 -0.99 -2.48 -21.30
CA GLU A 71 -0.70 -3.86 -21.71
C GLU A 71 0.59 -4.36 -21.04
N LYS A 72 0.59 -5.63 -20.65
CA LYS A 72 1.63 -6.23 -19.80
C LYS A 72 2.97 -6.22 -20.55
N SER A 73 3.85 -5.29 -20.17
CA SER A 73 5.21 -5.16 -20.70
C SER A 73 6.31 -5.33 -19.64
N GLY A 74 5.93 -5.40 -18.36
CA GLY A 74 6.88 -5.57 -17.25
C GLY A 74 7.54 -6.94 -17.29
N ARG A 75 8.87 -6.95 -17.35
CA ARG A 75 9.68 -8.16 -17.13
C ARG A 75 9.82 -8.41 -15.63
N ASP A 76 10.05 -9.67 -15.25
CA ASP A 76 10.35 -10.03 -13.88
C ASP A 76 11.58 -9.24 -13.38
N PRO A 77 11.56 -8.73 -12.14
CA PRO A 77 12.71 -8.03 -11.60
C PRO A 77 13.89 -8.98 -11.48
N ARG A 78 15.09 -8.47 -11.78
CA ARG A 78 16.33 -9.18 -11.47
C ARG A 78 16.93 -8.62 -10.20
N LEU A 79 17.65 -9.44 -9.45
CA LEU A 79 18.47 -8.97 -8.34
C LEU A 79 19.75 -8.36 -8.90
N ASP A 80 20.06 -7.13 -8.49
CA ASP A 80 21.24 -6.38 -8.91
C ASP A 80 21.79 -5.61 -7.71
N ALA A 81 23.04 -5.86 -7.33
CA ALA A 81 23.71 -5.25 -6.18
C ALA A 81 22.86 -5.25 -4.88
N GLY A 82 22.13 -6.33 -4.61
CA GLY A 82 21.29 -6.48 -3.41
C GLY A 82 19.97 -5.70 -3.46
N SER A 83 19.58 -5.15 -4.61
CA SER A 83 18.28 -4.50 -4.83
C SER A 83 17.57 -5.07 -6.05
N LEU A 84 16.26 -4.90 -6.13
CA LEU A 84 15.46 -5.28 -7.28
C LEU A 84 15.68 -4.26 -8.41
N TYR A 85 15.96 -4.77 -9.60
CA TYR A 85 16.14 -4.00 -10.81
C TYR A 85 14.95 -4.24 -11.76
N PHE A 86 14.33 -3.14 -12.17
CA PHE A 86 13.30 -3.10 -13.21
C PHE A 86 13.86 -2.35 -14.42
N ALA A 87 13.84 -2.97 -15.60
CA ALA A 87 14.49 -2.42 -16.80
C ALA A 87 13.83 -1.13 -17.30
N ASP A 88 12.52 -1.02 -17.11
CA ASP A 88 11.69 0.11 -17.49
C ASP A 88 11.64 1.23 -16.44
N PHE A 89 12.08 0.95 -15.21
CA PHE A 89 12.23 1.93 -14.12
C PHE A 89 13.57 1.73 -13.39
N PRO A 90 14.70 2.02 -14.05
CA PRO A 90 16.03 1.73 -13.52
C PRO A 90 16.41 2.55 -12.29
N GLU A 91 15.68 3.58 -11.91
CA GLU A 91 15.91 4.32 -10.67
C GLU A 91 15.13 3.74 -9.48
N PHE A 92 14.08 2.96 -9.74
CA PHE A 92 13.33 2.26 -8.71
C PHE A 92 14.12 1.02 -8.26
N ARG A 93 14.66 1.10 -7.04
CA ARG A 93 15.57 0.10 -6.46
C ARG A 93 15.13 -0.33 -5.05
N PRO A 94 13.89 -0.83 -4.87
CA PRO A 94 13.52 -1.46 -3.61
C PRO A 94 14.40 -2.69 -3.39
N ASN A 95 14.75 -2.99 -2.15
CA ASN A 95 15.55 -4.18 -1.80
C ASN A 95 14.75 -5.21 -0.99
N LEU A 96 13.42 -5.04 -0.92
CA LEU A 96 12.50 -6.02 -0.36
C LEU A 96 11.42 -6.37 -1.40
N THR A 97 11.18 -7.65 -1.59
CA THR A 97 10.04 -8.17 -2.34
C THR A 97 8.72 -7.93 -1.57
N PRO A 98 7.56 -7.96 -2.24
CA PRO A 98 6.27 -7.92 -1.56
C PRO A 98 6.13 -9.00 -0.47
N LYS A 99 6.60 -10.22 -0.77
CA LYS A 99 6.66 -11.33 0.19
C LYS A 99 7.45 -10.96 1.44
N GLU A 100 8.64 -10.40 1.29
CA GLU A 100 9.47 -10.00 2.45
C GLU A 100 8.83 -8.85 3.25
N VAL A 101 8.19 -7.88 2.59
CA VAL A 101 7.47 -6.80 3.29
C VAL A 101 6.31 -7.36 4.12
N LEU A 102 5.56 -8.33 3.61
CA LEU A 102 4.48 -9.02 4.33
C LEU A 102 5.03 -9.83 5.50
N LEU A 103 6.01 -10.71 5.24
CA LEU A 103 6.58 -11.61 6.24
C LEU A 103 7.25 -10.88 7.41
N ARG A 104 7.79 -9.69 7.16
CA ARG A 104 8.39 -8.85 8.21
C ARG A 104 7.34 -8.14 9.07
N GLY A 105 6.04 -8.23 8.78
CA GLY A 105 5.01 -7.50 9.50
C GLY A 105 5.20 -5.99 9.30
N SER A 106 4.69 -5.47 8.19
CA SER A 106 4.89 -4.06 7.87
C SER A 106 3.74 -3.18 8.33
N PHE A 107 2.53 -3.68 8.48
CA PHE A 107 1.34 -2.81 8.53
C PHE A 107 0.42 -3.09 9.71
N GLY A 108 0.96 -3.58 10.81
CA GLY A 108 0.22 -3.88 12.03
C GLY A 108 -0.90 -4.89 11.85
N GLY A 109 -0.80 -5.73 10.82
CA GLY A 109 -1.79 -6.76 10.50
C GLY A 109 -2.97 -6.32 9.63
N THR A 110 -3.04 -5.05 9.23
CA THR A 110 -4.29 -4.46 8.71
C THR A 110 -4.23 -3.98 7.27
N TYR A 111 -3.15 -4.26 6.55
CA TYR A 111 -2.96 -3.67 5.22
C TYR A 111 -4.10 -4.04 4.28
N PHE A 112 -4.41 -5.34 4.19
CA PHE A 112 -5.50 -5.86 3.36
C PHE A 112 -6.75 -6.13 4.20
N ARG A 113 -7.05 -5.31 5.20
CA ARG A 113 -8.33 -5.41 5.92
C ARG A 113 -9.51 -5.12 4.99
N ASP A 114 -10.72 -5.47 5.43
CA ASP A 114 -11.93 -5.02 4.74
C ASP A 114 -12.00 -3.49 4.74
N ILE A 115 -12.20 -2.88 3.57
CA ILE A 115 -12.33 -1.43 3.42
C ILE A 115 -13.53 -1.07 2.57
N VAL A 116 -14.11 0.10 2.84
CA VAL A 116 -14.90 0.82 1.84
C VAL A 116 -14.00 1.92 1.31
N SER A 117 -13.77 1.95 0.00
CA SER A 117 -12.91 2.95 -0.62
C SER A 117 -13.73 4.16 -1.04
N ALA A 118 -13.33 5.36 -0.63
CA ALA A 118 -13.92 6.60 -1.14
C ALA A 118 -13.53 6.84 -2.60
N VAL A 119 -12.37 6.33 -3.00
CA VAL A 119 -11.81 6.43 -4.35
C VAL A 119 -12.66 5.65 -5.35
N THR A 120 -12.89 4.35 -5.10
CA THR A 120 -13.70 3.52 -6.02
C THR A 120 -15.20 3.57 -5.71
N GLY A 121 -15.59 3.99 -4.50
CA GLY A 121 -16.98 3.91 -4.03
C GLY A 121 -17.44 2.50 -3.67
N GLU A 122 -16.54 1.51 -3.67
CA GLU A 122 -16.86 0.10 -3.48
C GLU A 122 -16.32 -0.45 -2.15
N ARG A 123 -16.95 -1.53 -1.68
CA ARG A 123 -16.44 -2.35 -0.56
C ARG A 123 -15.49 -3.42 -1.11
N HIS A 124 -14.29 -3.49 -0.54
CA HIS A 124 -13.29 -4.50 -0.84
C HIS A 124 -13.13 -5.44 0.34
N VAL A 125 -13.31 -6.75 0.09
CA VAL A 125 -13.10 -7.80 1.10
C VAL A 125 -11.64 -8.22 1.05
N GLY A 126 -10.94 -8.07 2.18
CA GLY A 126 -9.51 -8.31 2.28
C GLY A 126 -9.05 -9.68 1.79
N LYS A 127 -9.76 -10.71 2.26
CA LYS A 127 -9.49 -12.11 1.89
C LYS A 127 -9.73 -12.42 0.41
N GLU A 128 -10.60 -11.67 -0.27
CA GLU A 128 -10.82 -11.81 -1.70
C GLU A 128 -9.72 -11.09 -2.48
N VAL A 129 -9.34 -9.90 -2.04
CA VAL A 129 -8.27 -9.10 -2.66
C VAL A 129 -6.96 -9.86 -2.68
N ILE A 130 -6.56 -10.49 -1.57
CA ILE A 130 -5.26 -11.19 -1.51
C ILE A 130 -5.18 -12.44 -2.39
N GLN A 131 -6.30 -13.00 -2.87
CA GLN A 131 -6.31 -14.17 -3.77
C GLN A 131 -5.71 -13.87 -5.14
N GLN A 132 -5.60 -12.58 -5.51
CA GLN A 132 -4.96 -12.16 -6.75
C GLN A 132 -3.42 -12.21 -6.70
N PHE A 133 -2.84 -12.40 -5.51
CA PHE A 133 -1.40 -12.46 -5.30
C PHE A 133 -0.92 -13.91 -5.06
N PRO A 134 0.36 -14.22 -5.32
CA PRO A 134 0.90 -15.56 -5.11
C PRO A 134 0.67 -16.04 -3.67
N ALA A 135 0.10 -17.24 -3.52
CA ALA A 135 -0.23 -17.81 -2.22
C ALA A 135 1.01 -18.00 -1.32
N ASP A 136 2.18 -18.24 -1.93
CA ASP A 136 3.45 -18.42 -1.20
C ASP A 136 3.93 -17.14 -0.49
N TRP A 137 3.42 -15.96 -0.87
CA TRP A 137 3.72 -14.69 -0.19
C TRP A 137 3.15 -14.65 1.23
N PHE A 138 2.10 -15.42 1.48
CA PHE A 138 1.40 -15.50 2.76
C PHE A 138 1.71 -16.78 3.53
N ALA A 139 2.55 -17.67 2.99
CA ALA A 139 2.94 -18.90 3.67
C ALA A 139 3.62 -18.59 5.01
N GLY A 140 3.08 -19.13 6.10
CA GLY A 140 3.57 -18.90 7.46
C GLY A 140 3.00 -17.66 8.16
N LEU A 141 2.11 -16.90 7.50
CA LEU A 141 1.35 -15.83 8.15
C LEU A 141 -0.01 -16.31 8.60
N ASP A 142 -0.45 -15.84 9.76
CA ASP A 142 -1.86 -15.87 10.12
C ASP A 142 -2.58 -14.72 9.39
N LEU A 143 -3.44 -15.06 8.44
CA LEU A 143 -4.14 -14.07 7.63
C LEU A 143 -5.00 -13.14 8.48
N ASP A 144 -5.70 -13.67 9.48
CA ASP A 144 -6.69 -12.92 10.25
C ASP A 144 -6.06 -11.88 11.18
N THR A 145 -4.85 -12.17 11.68
CA THR A 145 -4.15 -11.28 12.61
C THR A 145 -3.01 -10.49 11.98
N GLN A 146 -2.41 -10.98 10.89
CA GLN A 146 -1.20 -10.39 10.29
C GLN A 146 -1.41 -9.81 8.88
N VAL A 147 -2.57 -9.99 8.26
CA VAL A 147 -2.82 -9.52 6.88
C VAL A 147 -4.11 -8.73 6.75
N VAL A 148 -5.23 -9.29 7.23
CA VAL A 148 -6.59 -8.76 7.04
C VAL A 148 -7.27 -8.31 8.34
N SER A 149 -6.53 -8.16 9.43
CA SER A 149 -7.07 -7.71 10.72
C SER A 149 -7.76 -6.36 10.57
N SER A 150 -8.92 -6.19 11.19
CA SER A 150 -9.59 -4.88 11.28
C SER A 150 -8.92 -3.95 12.30
N VAL A 151 -8.11 -4.49 13.22
CA VAL A 151 -7.49 -3.76 14.32
C VAL A 151 -5.98 -3.74 14.16
N TYR A 152 -5.39 -2.55 14.21
CA TYR A 152 -3.95 -2.38 14.11
C TYR A 152 -3.24 -2.82 15.38
N ASP A 153 -2.32 -3.77 15.26
CA ASP A 153 -1.44 -4.19 16.34
C ASP A 153 0.03 -3.94 15.98
N LYS A 154 0.66 -2.99 16.70
CA LYS A 154 2.09 -2.71 16.53
C LYS A 154 2.98 -3.91 16.84
N ASN A 155 2.52 -4.89 17.62
CA ASN A 155 3.30 -6.08 17.95
C ASN A 155 3.40 -7.06 16.79
N VAL A 156 2.54 -6.94 15.77
CA VAL A 156 2.73 -7.64 14.49
C VAL A 156 3.95 -7.08 13.76
N ASN A 157 4.28 -5.80 13.95
CA ASN A 157 5.39 -5.19 13.23
C ASN A 157 6.75 -5.74 13.65
N ARG A 158 7.72 -5.84 12.72
CA ARG A 158 9.12 -6.21 13.05
C ARG A 158 9.70 -5.34 14.14
N PHE A 159 9.52 -4.02 14.04
CA PHE A 159 10.12 -3.05 14.95
C PHE A 159 9.23 -2.70 16.16
N LYS A 160 8.08 -3.39 16.34
CA LYS A 160 7.16 -3.23 17.48
C LYS A 160 6.68 -1.80 17.75
N VAL A 161 6.66 -0.97 16.70
CA VAL A 161 6.22 0.43 16.75
C VAL A 161 5.08 0.66 15.77
N ALA A 162 4.17 1.56 16.12
CA ALA A 162 3.14 2.04 15.20
C ALA A 162 3.76 3.08 14.25
N CYS A 163 3.41 2.97 12.97
CA CYS A 163 3.82 3.90 11.92
C CYS A 163 2.78 3.92 10.80
N GLY A 164 2.83 4.97 9.97
CA GLY A 164 1.95 5.15 8.83
C GLY A 164 0.80 6.12 9.08
N GLY A 165 0.06 6.36 8.01
CA GLY A 165 -1.16 7.18 7.98
C GLY A 165 -2.41 6.32 7.92
N SER A 166 -3.55 6.87 8.33
CA SER A 166 -4.84 6.21 8.20
C SER A 166 -5.29 6.08 6.74
N LEU A 167 -6.31 5.26 6.46
CA LEU A 167 -6.85 5.17 5.11
C LEU A 167 -7.42 6.53 4.67
N GLY A 168 -8.12 7.23 5.55
CA GLY A 168 -8.60 8.59 5.32
C GLY A 168 -7.48 9.58 4.98
N GLN A 169 -6.31 9.49 5.61
CA GLN A 169 -5.17 10.33 5.24
C GLN A 169 -4.74 10.08 3.80
N TRP A 170 -4.64 8.81 3.39
CA TRP A 170 -4.22 8.44 2.05
C TRP A 170 -5.25 8.83 0.98
N GLU A 171 -6.53 8.64 1.27
CA GLU A 171 -7.63 9.03 0.38
C GLU A 171 -7.74 10.55 0.26
N THR A 172 -7.81 11.30 1.37
CA THR A 172 -7.89 12.78 1.34
C THR A 172 -6.65 13.43 0.73
N SER A 173 -5.49 12.77 0.75
CA SER A 173 -4.27 13.26 0.14
C SER A 173 -4.15 13.02 -1.37
N GLY A 174 -5.10 12.31 -1.98
CA GLY A 174 -5.03 11.94 -3.41
C GLY A 174 -3.91 10.95 -3.70
N TRP A 175 -3.57 10.09 -2.75
CA TRP A 175 -2.42 9.17 -2.87
C TRP A 175 -2.76 7.80 -3.44
N ILE A 176 -4.06 7.48 -3.51
CA ILE A 176 -4.62 6.20 -3.95
C ILE A 176 -5.25 6.39 -5.32
N ALA A 177 -4.90 5.53 -6.26
CA ALA A 177 -5.56 5.42 -7.56
C ALA A 177 -6.63 4.33 -7.51
N GLY A 178 -7.71 4.46 -8.30
CA GLY A 178 -8.83 3.50 -8.29
C GLY A 178 -8.42 2.06 -8.65
N ILE A 179 -7.37 1.89 -9.45
CA ILE A 179 -6.83 0.56 -9.81
C ILE A 179 -6.11 -0.16 -8.67
N ASP A 180 -5.74 0.56 -7.59
CA ASP A 180 -5.07 0.05 -6.40
C ASP A 180 -5.70 0.66 -5.13
N PRO A 181 -6.91 0.25 -4.74
CA PRO A 181 -7.69 0.88 -3.66
C PRO A 181 -7.04 0.83 -2.26
N TYR A 182 -6.04 -0.03 -2.06
CA TYR A 182 -5.22 -0.08 -0.84
C TYR A 182 -3.96 0.80 -0.92
N GLY A 183 -3.71 1.48 -2.03
CA GLY A 183 -2.61 2.41 -2.21
C GLY A 183 -1.26 1.76 -2.54
N TRP A 184 -0.18 2.38 -2.06
CA TRP A 184 1.17 2.16 -2.60
C TRP A 184 1.64 0.71 -2.55
N PHE A 185 1.43 -0.02 -1.45
CA PHE A 185 1.95 -1.39 -1.37
C PHE A 185 1.16 -2.35 -2.27
N GLN A 186 -0.13 -2.12 -2.48
CA GLN A 186 -0.89 -2.89 -3.49
C GLN A 186 -0.40 -2.59 -4.90
N TRP A 187 -0.17 -1.30 -5.22
CA TRP A 187 0.49 -0.92 -6.47
C TRP A 187 1.84 -1.63 -6.61
N TYR A 188 2.66 -1.66 -5.56
CA TYR A 188 3.96 -2.33 -5.57
C TYR A 188 3.84 -3.84 -5.81
N CYS A 189 2.89 -4.52 -5.18
CA CYS A 189 2.60 -5.94 -5.42
C CYS A 189 2.33 -6.20 -6.90
N HIS A 190 1.46 -5.39 -7.52
CA HIS A 190 1.13 -5.54 -8.93
C HIS A 190 2.28 -5.17 -9.86
N PHE A 191 2.99 -4.08 -9.55
CA PHE A 191 4.17 -3.63 -10.29
C PHE A 191 5.27 -4.71 -10.29
N TYR A 192 5.50 -5.33 -9.13
CA TYR A 192 6.42 -6.45 -8.97
C TYR A 192 6.05 -7.66 -9.83
N LEU A 193 4.75 -7.95 -9.97
CA LEU A 193 4.20 -9.02 -10.83
C LEU A 193 4.12 -8.63 -12.33
N GLY A 194 4.68 -7.49 -12.70
CA GLY A 194 4.78 -7.03 -14.10
C GLY A 194 3.58 -6.22 -14.60
N ARG A 195 2.58 -5.89 -13.77
CA ARG A 195 1.54 -4.92 -14.17
C ARG A 195 2.18 -3.55 -14.34
N ARG A 196 1.77 -2.82 -15.37
CA ARG A 196 2.14 -1.42 -15.58
C ARG A 196 0.90 -0.55 -15.71
N SER A 197 1.04 0.72 -15.40
CA SER A 197 -0.04 1.69 -15.42
C SER A 197 0.46 3.11 -15.67
N THR A 198 -0.47 4.01 -15.94
CA THR A 198 -0.15 5.45 -16.02
C THR A 198 0.22 6.06 -14.66
N ASP A 199 0.03 5.34 -13.54
CA ASP A 199 0.39 5.81 -12.19
C ASP A 199 1.84 5.47 -11.78
N ASP A 200 2.54 4.65 -12.57
CA ASP A 200 3.84 4.08 -12.18
C ASP A 200 4.89 5.17 -11.92
N GLU A 201 5.00 6.16 -12.81
CA GLU A 201 5.94 7.28 -12.66
C GLU A 201 5.72 8.06 -11.35
N ARG A 202 4.45 8.28 -10.97
CA ARG A 202 4.11 8.99 -9.74
C ARG A 202 4.52 8.17 -8.52
N GLN A 203 4.25 6.87 -8.52
CA GLN A 203 4.55 5.99 -7.39
C GLN A 203 6.06 5.77 -7.23
N VAL A 204 6.79 5.60 -8.34
CA VAL A 204 8.26 5.56 -8.35
C VAL A 204 8.84 6.89 -7.85
N SER A 205 8.33 8.03 -8.31
CA SER A 205 8.77 9.35 -7.84
C SER A 205 8.59 9.53 -6.32
N ARG A 206 7.46 9.06 -5.76
CA ARG A 206 7.21 9.08 -4.32
C ARG A 206 8.24 8.23 -3.56
N TRP A 207 8.51 7.03 -4.06
CA TRP A 207 9.53 6.15 -3.49
C TRP A 207 10.92 6.78 -3.55
N LEU A 208 11.32 7.39 -4.67
CA LEU A 208 12.62 8.06 -4.79
C LEU A 208 12.79 9.19 -3.77
N ARG A 209 11.74 9.99 -3.54
CA ARG A 209 11.75 11.09 -2.56
C ARG A 209 11.88 10.59 -1.12
N GLY A 210 11.44 9.36 -0.82
CA GLY A 210 11.51 8.76 0.51
C GLY A 210 12.73 7.87 0.74
N GLN A 211 12.93 6.90 -0.15
CA GLN A 211 13.80 5.74 0.00
C GLN A 211 14.94 5.69 -1.04
N GLY A 212 14.81 6.43 -2.15
CA GLY A 212 15.87 6.54 -3.15
C GLY A 212 17.18 7.06 -2.56
N SER A 213 18.27 7.04 -3.32
CA SER A 213 19.62 7.39 -2.81
C SER A 213 19.71 8.75 -2.12
N LYS A 214 18.90 9.73 -2.56
CA LYS A 214 18.75 11.07 -1.96
C LYS A 214 17.44 11.24 -1.16
N GLY A 215 16.78 10.14 -0.83
CA GLY A 215 15.47 10.08 -0.23
C GLY A 215 15.48 10.47 1.25
N ARG A 216 14.46 11.21 1.67
CA ARG A 216 14.33 11.78 3.03
C ARG A 216 14.54 10.73 4.12
N TRP A 217 13.80 9.62 4.07
CA TRP A 217 13.77 8.64 5.15
C TRP A 217 15.04 7.80 5.19
N ARG A 218 15.58 7.45 4.03
CA ARG A 218 16.89 6.81 3.92
C ARG A 218 18.00 7.65 4.55
N LEU A 219 18.11 8.92 4.13
CA LEU A 219 19.15 9.82 4.65
C LEU A 219 18.98 10.11 6.14
N GLN A 220 17.74 10.31 6.61
CA GLN A 220 17.49 10.50 8.04
C GLN A 220 17.88 9.27 8.87
N LEU A 221 17.61 8.05 8.39
CA LEU A 221 18.01 6.84 9.11
C LEU A 221 19.53 6.67 9.11
N ALA A 222 20.19 6.88 7.98
CA ALA A 222 21.65 6.81 7.86
C ALA A 222 22.32 7.81 8.81
N LYS A 223 21.90 9.08 8.78
CA LYS A 223 22.37 10.12 9.70
C LYS A 223 22.29 9.67 11.15
N LYS A 224 21.14 9.14 11.58
CA LYS A 224 20.94 8.71 12.96
C LYS A 224 21.80 7.52 13.35
N CYS A 225 22.13 6.63 12.41
CA CYS A 225 23.08 5.54 12.65
C CYS A 225 24.50 6.12 12.85
N VAL A 226 24.95 7.02 11.96
CA VAL A 226 26.26 7.68 12.07
C VAL A 226 26.40 8.47 13.37
N ASP A 227 25.41 9.33 13.69
CA ASP A 227 25.39 10.14 14.91
C ASP A 227 25.47 9.27 16.18
N SER A 228 24.98 8.02 16.11
CA SER A 228 24.96 7.08 17.23
C SER A 228 26.11 6.06 17.18
N HIS A 229 27.05 6.20 16.24
CA HIS A 229 28.11 5.23 15.97
C HIS A 229 27.59 3.79 15.83
N ALA A 230 26.42 3.62 15.23
CA ALA A 230 25.72 2.36 15.12
C ALA A 230 25.84 1.77 13.71
N ARG A 231 25.78 0.44 13.65
CA ARG A 231 25.73 -0.28 12.37
C ARG A 231 24.40 -0.05 11.66
N HIS A 232 24.40 -0.22 10.33
CA HIS A 232 23.22 -0.10 9.47
C HIS A 232 22.03 -0.96 9.94
N ASP A 233 22.31 -2.12 10.55
CA ASP A 233 21.34 -3.12 11.00
C ASP A 233 20.93 -2.99 12.48
N ASP A 234 21.42 -1.98 13.21
CA ASP A 234 21.02 -1.78 14.61
C ASP A 234 19.56 -1.31 14.73
N VAL A 235 18.67 -2.27 15.00
CA VAL A 235 17.22 -2.07 15.06
C VAL A 235 16.76 -1.11 16.15
N ARG A 236 17.62 -0.80 17.14
CA ARG A 236 17.32 0.14 18.23
C ARG A 236 17.34 1.58 17.73
N ILE A 237 18.09 1.86 16.66
CA ILE A 237 18.18 3.19 16.07
C ILE A 237 16.93 3.47 15.24
N SER A 238 16.11 4.39 15.73
CA SER A 238 14.92 4.92 15.04
C SER A 238 13.98 3.85 14.47
N PRO A 239 13.42 2.98 15.33
CA PRO A 239 12.53 1.90 14.90
C PRO A 239 11.35 2.39 14.04
N VAL A 240 10.84 3.61 14.31
CA VAL A 240 9.77 4.22 13.51
C VAL A 240 10.23 4.51 12.08
N ILE A 241 11.43 5.07 11.87
CA ILE A 241 11.95 5.34 10.52
C ILE A 241 12.28 4.03 9.81
N ARG A 242 12.82 3.03 10.52
CA ARG A 242 13.03 1.68 9.96
C ARG A 242 11.71 1.05 9.50
N GLN A 243 10.66 1.16 10.30
CA GLN A 243 9.31 0.73 9.94
C GLN A 243 8.80 1.49 8.71
N THR A 244 8.99 2.82 8.64
CA THR A 244 8.65 3.62 7.45
C THR A 244 9.40 3.14 6.22
N CYS A 245 10.70 2.87 6.31
CA CYS A 245 11.47 2.32 5.19
C CYS A 245 10.90 0.97 4.73
N GLN A 246 10.57 0.08 5.68
CA GLN A 246 10.01 -1.24 5.41
C GLN A 246 8.64 -1.16 4.73
N HIS A 247 7.78 -0.21 5.11
CA HIS A 247 6.50 0.05 4.42
C HIS A 247 6.68 0.34 2.93
N TRP A 248 7.82 0.91 2.57
CA TRP A 248 8.19 1.31 1.21
C TRP A 248 9.20 0.34 0.58
N ALA A 249 9.20 -0.92 1.00
CA ALA A 249 10.04 -1.99 0.45
C ALA A 249 11.55 -1.68 0.46
N TYR A 250 12.01 -0.95 1.48
CA TYR A 250 13.41 -0.59 1.64
C TYR A 250 13.93 -0.93 3.05
N GLU A 251 15.13 -1.48 3.11
CA GLU A 251 15.93 -1.66 4.32
C GLU A 251 17.30 -1.01 4.11
N LEU A 252 17.79 -0.25 5.10
CA LEU A 252 19.11 0.36 5.03
C LEU A 252 20.19 -0.73 4.98
N THR A 253 21.09 -0.67 4.00
CA THR A 253 22.21 -1.61 3.87
C THR A 253 23.53 -1.00 4.37
N ALA A 254 24.55 -1.84 4.54
CA ALA A 254 25.91 -1.37 4.84
C ALA A 254 26.45 -0.42 3.75
N ALA A 255 26.19 -0.72 2.47
CA ALA A 255 26.62 0.11 1.35
C ALA A 255 25.94 1.48 1.37
N ASP A 256 24.65 1.54 1.73
CA ASP A 256 23.92 2.80 1.83
C ASP A 256 24.46 3.70 2.95
N LEU A 257 24.83 3.10 4.09
CA LEU A 257 25.44 3.81 5.21
C LEU A 257 26.84 4.32 4.86
N ALA A 258 27.68 3.48 4.26
CA ALA A 258 29.01 3.87 3.81
C ALA A 258 28.95 5.01 2.78
N ALA A 259 28.01 4.95 1.82
CA ALA A 259 27.81 6.01 0.84
C ALA A 259 27.39 7.35 1.48
N TYR A 260 26.68 7.32 2.60
CA TYR A 260 26.31 8.52 3.35
C TYR A 260 27.48 9.11 4.13
N GLU A 261 28.38 8.28 4.67
CA GLU A 261 29.58 8.76 5.38
C GLU A 261 30.60 9.41 4.43
N CYS A 262 30.59 9.03 3.15
CA CYS A 262 31.46 9.61 2.12
C CYS A 262 30.88 10.84 1.41
N SER A 263 29.63 11.22 1.66
CA SER A 263 28.94 12.33 0.97
C SER A 263 29.03 13.65 1.74
#